data_AF-A0A9P6C9B4-F1
#
_entry.id   AF-A0A9P6C9B4-F1
#
_cell.length_a   1.000
_cell.length_b   1.000
_cell.length_c   1.000
_cell.angle_alpha   90.00
_cell.angle_beta   90.00
_cell.angle_gamma   90.00
#
_symmetry.space_group_name_H-M   'P 1'
#
loop_
_entity.id
_entity.type
_entity.pdbx_description
1 polymer ?
#
loop_
_entity_poly.entity_id
_entity_poly.type
_entity_poly.pdbx_seq_one_letter_code
_entity_poly.pdbx_strand_id
1 'polypeptide(L)'
;MHATKTQIFTAVFLAAAAVNAQSASDSAAPPTGTGGISPCIIGCVQPAATANGCDFTDPKCVCASAQFQADARKCLEDTCTPEEVTTALGLQQAQCAGST
;
A
#
# COMPACT_ATOMS: atom_id res chain seq x y z
N MET A 1 25.03 2.99 15.26
CA MET A 1 25.56 1.61 15.13
C MET A 1 24.37 0.67 15.00
N HIS A 2 24.46 -0.36 14.14
CA HIS A 2 23.40 -1.20 13.52
C HIS A 2 23.03 -0.71 12.10
N ALA A 3 23.87 -0.91 11.08
CA ALA A 3 24.23 -2.16 10.38
C ALA A 3 23.28 -2.47 9.20
N THR A 4 23.72 -2.04 8.02
CA THR A 4 23.11 -2.19 6.70
C THR A 4 23.00 -3.66 6.29
N LYS A 5 21.78 -4.18 6.14
CA LYS A 5 21.51 -5.52 5.58
C LYS A 5 21.46 -5.43 4.05
N THR A 6 22.64 -5.33 3.46
CA THR A 6 22.90 -5.47 2.02
C THR A 6 22.63 -6.93 1.60
N GLN A 7 21.61 -7.16 0.78
CA GLN A 7 21.45 -8.40 0.02
C GLN A 7 21.68 -8.09 -1.44
N ILE A 8 22.86 -8.50 -1.89
CA ILE A 8 23.36 -8.49 -3.26
C ILE A 8 22.58 -9.55 -4.03
N PHE A 9 21.78 -9.14 -5.01
CA PHE A 9 21.34 -10.02 -6.10
C PHE A 9 22.08 -9.62 -7.37
N THR A 10 23.01 -10.49 -7.75
CA THR A 10 23.91 -10.46 -8.89
C THR A 10 23.21 -10.49 -10.26
N ALA A 11 23.49 -9.46 -11.06
CA ALA A 11 23.81 -9.44 -12.51
C ALA A 11 23.01 -10.29 -13.53
N VAL A 12 22.33 -9.59 -14.46
CA VAL A 12 22.32 -9.93 -15.91
C VAL A 12 22.62 -8.66 -16.71
N PHE A 13 23.68 -8.73 -17.53
CA PHE A 13 24.15 -7.73 -18.49
C PHE A 13 23.53 -7.99 -19.88
N LEU A 14 23.13 -6.93 -20.61
CA LEU A 14 23.42 -6.63 -22.05
C LEU A 14 22.30 -5.81 -22.75
N ALA A 15 22.50 -4.50 -22.89
CA ALA A 15 22.32 -3.72 -24.13
C ALA A 15 22.67 -2.24 -23.86
N ALA A 16 23.68 -1.72 -24.57
CA ALA A 16 24.12 -0.34 -24.46
C ALA A 16 23.18 0.60 -25.23
N ALA A 17 22.50 1.47 -24.50
CA ALA A 17 22.15 2.81 -24.95
C ALA A 17 22.56 3.76 -23.82
N ALA A 18 23.36 4.77 -24.14
CA ALA A 18 23.93 5.70 -23.18
C ALA A 18 22.81 6.43 -22.41
N VAL A 19 22.57 6.03 -21.15
CA VAL A 19 21.80 6.81 -20.19
C VAL A 19 22.78 7.37 -19.17
N ASN A 20 22.84 8.70 -19.08
CA ASN A 20 23.68 9.40 -18.11
C ASN A 20 23.25 9.00 -16.69
N ALA A 21 24.11 8.29 -15.97
CA ALA A 21 24.02 8.20 -14.53
C ALA A 21 24.52 9.53 -13.93
N GLN A 22 23.61 10.40 -13.52
CA GLN A 22 23.88 11.37 -12.47
C GLN A 22 23.04 10.98 -11.26
N SER A 23 23.72 10.32 -10.33
CA SER A 23 23.19 9.83 -9.07
C SER A 23 22.78 11.00 -8.18
N ALA A 24 21.47 11.21 -8.06
CA ALA A 24 20.83 11.43 -6.78
C ALA A 24 19.87 10.25 -6.61
N SER A 25 20.21 9.35 -5.70
CA SER A 25 19.37 8.23 -5.31
C SER A 25 18.20 8.74 -4.48
N ASP A 26 17.23 9.33 -5.16
CA ASP A 26 15.84 9.18 -4.77
C ASP A 26 15.27 8.17 -5.75
N SER A 27 15.36 6.89 -5.39
CA SER A 27 14.45 5.89 -5.93
C SER A 27 13.06 6.21 -5.40
N ALA A 28 12.50 7.34 -5.84
CA ALA A 28 11.07 7.50 -5.91
C ALA A 28 10.63 6.43 -6.90
N ALA A 29 10.27 5.26 -6.36
CA ALA A 29 9.41 4.34 -7.08
C ALA A 29 8.34 5.20 -7.75
N PRO A 30 8.08 5.04 -9.06
CA PRO A 30 6.98 5.76 -9.67
C PRO A 30 5.76 5.55 -8.77
N PRO A 31 4.97 6.57 -8.44
CA PRO A 31 3.73 6.36 -7.72
C PRO A 31 2.84 5.48 -8.61
N THR A 32 2.97 4.16 -8.51
CA THR A 32 2.09 3.17 -9.13
C THR A 32 0.87 3.06 -8.24
N GLY A 33 0.21 4.19 -8.05
CA GLY A 33 -1.03 4.32 -7.32
C GLY A 33 -1.85 5.30 -8.13
N THR A 34 -2.75 4.77 -8.94
CA THR A 34 -3.86 5.55 -9.49
C THR A 34 -4.54 6.28 -8.33
N GLY A 35 -4.31 7.58 -8.19
CA GLY A 35 -5.02 8.46 -7.26
C GLY A 35 -5.14 7.95 -5.82
N GLY A 36 -4.01 7.67 -5.15
CA GLY A 36 -4.00 7.42 -3.70
C GLY A 36 -4.31 5.98 -3.26
N ILE A 37 -4.72 5.08 -4.15
CA ILE A 37 -4.82 3.64 -3.84
C ILE A 37 -3.59 2.92 -4.40
N SER A 38 -2.72 2.47 -3.50
CA SER A 38 -1.53 1.70 -3.84
C SER A 38 -1.81 0.18 -3.80
N PRO A 39 -0.93 -0.65 -4.39
CA PRO A 39 -1.01 -2.10 -4.27
C PRO A 39 -0.93 -2.58 -2.82
N CYS A 40 -0.21 -1.85 -1.96
CA CYS A 40 -0.13 -2.17 -0.54
C CYS A 40 -1.50 -2.02 0.13
N ILE A 41 -2.20 -0.92 -0.16
CA ILE A 41 -3.55 -0.66 0.35
C ILE A 41 -4.48 -1.82 -0.06
N ILE A 42 -4.60 -2.12 -1.36
CA ILE A 42 -5.45 -3.23 -1.84
C ILE A 42 -5.05 -4.58 -1.22
N GLY A 43 -3.75 -4.84 -1.09
CA GLY A 43 -3.20 -6.05 -0.47
C GLY A 43 -3.60 -6.21 1.00
N CYS A 44 -3.95 -5.13 1.69
CA CYS A 44 -4.45 -5.17 3.06
C CYS A 44 -5.98 -5.17 3.15
N VAL A 45 -6.66 -4.34 2.35
CA VAL A 45 -8.10 -4.15 2.49
C VAL A 45 -8.89 -5.35 1.98
N GLN A 46 -8.48 -5.95 0.86
CA GLN A 46 -9.19 -7.08 0.25
C GLN A 46 -9.20 -8.35 1.12
N PRO A 47 -8.07 -8.84 1.66
CA PRO A 47 -8.10 -10.01 2.54
C PRO A 47 -8.76 -9.71 3.88
N ALA A 48 -8.62 -8.50 4.43
CA ALA A 48 -9.32 -8.10 5.65
C ALA A 48 -10.84 -8.14 5.45
N ALA A 49 -11.35 -7.66 4.30
CA ALA A 49 -12.78 -7.74 3.99
C ALA A 49 -13.25 -9.19 3.91
N THR A 50 -12.51 -10.03 3.18
CA THR A 50 -12.85 -11.45 3.02
C THR A 50 -12.85 -12.19 4.36
N ALA A 51 -11.86 -11.94 5.22
CA ALA A 51 -11.77 -12.52 6.56
C ALA A 51 -12.95 -12.13 7.47
N ASN A 52 -13.56 -10.98 7.21
CA ASN A 52 -14.70 -10.45 7.94
C ASN A 52 -16.04 -10.70 7.24
N GLY A 53 -16.08 -11.52 6.19
CA GLY A 53 -17.29 -11.87 5.45
C GLY A 53 -17.85 -10.74 4.59
N CYS A 54 -17.06 -9.70 4.32
CA CYS A 54 -17.42 -8.58 3.47
C CYS A 54 -16.77 -8.70 2.08
N ASP A 55 -17.45 -8.19 1.06
CA ASP A 55 -16.80 -7.77 -0.17
C ASP A 55 -16.13 -6.41 0.07
N PHE A 56 -14.86 -6.24 -0.32
CA PHE A 56 -14.15 -4.98 -0.13
C PHE A 56 -14.75 -3.82 -0.94
N THR A 57 -15.55 -4.14 -1.97
CA THR A 57 -16.30 -3.18 -2.77
C THR A 57 -17.70 -2.87 -2.23
N ASP A 58 -18.15 -3.56 -1.17
CA ASP A 58 -19.40 -3.25 -0.47
C ASP A 58 -19.14 -2.31 0.71
N PRO A 59 -19.28 -0.98 0.51
CA PRO A 59 -18.96 -0.01 1.53
C PRO A 59 -19.91 -0.11 2.74
N LYS A 60 -21.13 -0.64 2.58
CA LYS A 60 -22.03 -0.85 3.72
C LYS A 60 -21.51 -1.95 4.64
N CYS A 61 -21.04 -3.05 4.07
CA CYS A 61 -20.47 -4.15 4.86
C CYS A 61 -19.17 -3.71 5.55
N VAL A 62 -18.22 -3.16 4.79
CA VAL A 62 -16.91 -2.81 5.34
C VAL A 62 -16.98 -1.66 6.35
N CYS A 63 -17.90 -0.71 6.18
CA CYS A 63 -18.08 0.37 7.14
C CYS A 63 -18.88 -0.04 8.39
N ALA A 64 -19.74 -1.06 8.31
CA ALA A 64 -20.43 -1.60 9.47
C ALA A 64 -19.55 -2.55 10.32
N SER A 65 -18.56 -3.19 9.70
CA SER A 65 -17.68 -4.15 10.39
C SER A 65 -16.49 -3.46 11.07
N ALA A 66 -16.60 -3.25 12.39
CA ALA A 66 -15.49 -2.72 13.19
C ALA A 66 -14.25 -3.62 13.17
N GLN A 67 -14.44 -4.95 13.04
CA GLN A 67 -13.37 -5.92 12.98
C GLN A 67 -12.59 -5.81 11.66
N PHE A 68 -13.29 -5.65 10.53
CA PHE A 68 -12.66 -5.31 9.25
C PHE A 68 -11.79 -4.05 9.37
N GLN A 69 -12.32 -2.98 9.97
CA GLN A 69 -11.58 -1.71 10.09
C GLN A 69 -10.32 -1.87 10.93
N ALA A 70 -10.38 -2.69 11.99
CA ALA A 70 -9.22 -2.99 12.83
C ALA A 70 -8.18 -3.83 12.09
N ASP A 71 -8.61 -4.90 11.40
CA ASP A 71 -7.73 -5.81 10.67
C ASP A 71 -7.05 -5.12 9.48
N ALA A 72 -7.81 -4.35 8.70
CA ALA A 72 -7.30 -3.56 7.59
C ALA A 72 -6.28 -2.52 8.08
N ARG A 73 -6.60 -1.76 9.13
CA ARG A 73 -5.66 -0.79 9.74
C ARG A 73 -4.39 -1.47 10.21
N LYS A 74 -4.51 -2.59 10.92
CA LYS A 74 -3.34 -3.34 11.40
C LYS A 74 -2.44 -3.80 10.26
N CYS A 75 -3.02 -4.35 9.18
CA CYS A 75 -2.22 -4.73 8.01
C CYS A 75 -1.52 -3.53 7.37
N LEU A 76 -2.23 -2.41 7.22
CA LEU A 76 -1.70 -1.18 6.64
C LEU A 76 -0.51 -0.66 7.47
N GLU A 77 -0.63 -0.61 8.80
CA GLU A 77 0.44 -0.20 9.72
C GLU A 77 1.64 -1.15 9.70
N ASP A 78 1.42 -2.45 9.54
CA ASP A 78 2.48 -3.46 9.53
C ASP A 78 3.21 -3.55 8.16
N THR A 79 2.54 -3.17 7.07
CA THR A 79 3.00 -3.48 5.70
C THR A 79 3.25 -2.25 4.82
N CYS A 80 2.47 -1.19 4.99
CA CYS A 80 2.49 -0.02 4.10
C CYS A 80 3.30 1.13 4.69
N THR A 81 3.67 2.07 3.83
CA THR A 81 4.32 3.31 4.26
C THR A 81 3.35 4.21 5.04
N PRO A 82 3.84 5.09 5.92
CA PRO A 82 2.97 6.00 6.69
C PRO A 82 2.08 6.91 5.81
N GLU A 83 2.55 7.31 4.64
CA GLU A 83 1.76 8.09 3.66
C GLU A 83 0.61 7.26 3.06
N GLU A 84 0.85 5.98 2.77
CA GLU A 84 -0.20 5.06 2.31
C GLU A 84 -1.21 4.76 3.42
N VAL A 85 -0.78 4.59 4.67
CA VAL A 85 -1.70 4.43 5.81
C VAL A 85 -2.60 5.65 5.94
N THR A 86 -2.01 6.85 5.90
CA THR A 86 -2.77 8.11 6.01
C THR A 86 -3.77 8.24 4.87
N THR A 87 -3.35 7.92 3.65
CA THR A 87 -4.21 7.96 2.46
C THR A 87 -5.36 6.94 2.57
N ALA A 88 -5.07 5.70 2.96
CA ALA A 88 -6.06 4.65 3.15
C ALA A 88 -7.11 5.02 4.21
N LEU A 89 -6.68 5.58 5.35
CA LEU A 89 -7.59 6.04 6.39
C LEU A 89 -8.46 7.21 5.91
N GLY A 90 -7.89 8.16 5.17
CA GLY A 90 -8.65 9.26 4.57
C GLY A 90 -9.73 8.76 3.60
N LEU A 91 -9.38 7.80 2.74
CA LEU A 91 -10.31 7.15 1.81
C LEU A 91 -11.40 6.37 2.55
N GLN A 92 -11.03 5.60 3.57
CA GLN A 92 -11.98 4.83 4.39
C GLN A 92 -13.01 5.76 5.04
N GLN A 93 -12.58 6.88 5.61
CA GLN A 93 -13.49 7.86 6.22
C GLN A 93 -14.43 8.49 5.17
N ALA A 94 -13.90 8.89 4.01
CA ALA A 94 -14.70 9.46 2.94
C ALA A 94 -15.74 8.47 2.39
N GLN A 95 -15.36 7.21 2.22
CA GLN A 95 -16.23 6.16 1.73
C GLN A 95 -17.33 5.80 2.75
N CYS A 96 -16.97 5.71 4.04
CA CYS A 96 -17.93 5.39 5.09
C CYS A 96 -18.89 6.53 5.42
N ALA A 97 -18.46 7.79 5.32
CA ALA A 97 -19.36 8.93 5.49
C ALA A 97 -20.52 8.91 4.47
N GLY A 98 -20.25 8.49 3.24
CA GLY A 98 -21.26 8.34 2.18
C GLY A 98 -22.12 7.07 2.25
N SER A 99 -21.85 6.19 3.22
CA SER A 99 -22.50 4.87 3.34
C SER A 99 -23.53 4.78 4.47
N THR A 100 -23.84 5.93 5.09
CA THR A 100 -24.79 6.09 6.20
C THR A 100 -26.24 6.04 5.74
#